data_AF-A0A3M1B976-F1
#
_entry.id   AF-A0A3M1B976-F1
#
_cell.length_a   1.000
_cell.length_b   1.000
_cell.length_c   1.000
_cell.angle_alpha   90.00
_cell.angle_beta   90.00
_cell.angle_gamma   90.00
#
_symmetry.space_group_name_H-M   'P 1'
#
loop_
_entity.id
_entity.type
_entity.pdbx_description
1 polymer ?
#
loop_
_entity_poly.entity_id
_entity_poly.type
_entity_poly.pdbx_seq_one_letter_code
_entity_poly.pdbx_strand_id
1 'polypeptide(L)'
;MALKAGIVGLPNVGKSTLFNALTSAKALAANYPFATKDPNVGVITVPDPRLDKLADLVKPQAVLPTTIEILDIAGLIKGASKGEGLGNQFLANIREVDAIVHVVRCFDDGNVVHVEGGVDPVRDKETIDTELILKDIETVEKRIERLKKQAKTAKKED
;
A
#
# COMPACT_ATOMS: atom_id res chain seq x y z
N MET A 1 4.85 -1.87 -16.36
CA MET A 1 4.90 -1.09 -15.11
C MET A 1 5.39 -2.01 -14.01
N ALA A 2 6.27 -1.52 -13.13
CA ALA A 2 6.65 -2.27 -11.94
C ALA A 2 5.42 -2.40 -11.04
N LEU A 3 5.28 -3.53 -10.36
CA LEU A 3 4.20 -3.75 -9.40
C LEU A 3 4.39 -2.79 -8.22
N LYS A 4 3.33 -2.05 -7.85
CA LYS A 4 3.32 -1.12 -6.72
C LYS A 4 2.59 -1.75 -5.55
N ALA A 5 3.26 -1.88 -4.41
CA ALA A 5 2.65 -2.35 -3.18
C ALA A 5 2.64 -1.25 -2.11
N GLY A 6 1.48 -0.96 -1.53
CA GLY A 6 1.33 0.02 -0.46
C GLY A 6 1.37 -0.64 0.92
N ILE A 7 2.26 -0.17 1.79
CA ILE A 7 2.28 -0.63 3.19
C ILE A 7 1.25 0.15 3.98
N VAL A 8 0.32 -0.56 4.62
CA VAL A 8 -0.74 0.00 5.48
C VAL A 8 -0.69 -0.62 6.86
N GLY A 9 -1.27 0.05 7.83
CA GLY A 9 -1.38 -0.42 9.21
C GLY A 9 -1.79 0.71 10.13
N LEU A 10 -2.19 0.36 11.36
CA LEU A 10 -2.47 1.33 12.39
C LEU A 10 -1.18 2.09 12.80
N PRO A 11 -1.29 3.23 13.49
CA PRO A 11 -0.14 3.88 14.11
C PRO A 11 0.64 2.90 15.01
N ASN A 12 1.97 3.05 15.03
CA ASN A 12 2.88 2.31 15.92
C ASN A 12 2.94 0.78 15.73
N VAL A 13 2.48 0.24 14.59
CA VAL A 13 2.59 -1.20 14.28
C VAL A 13 3.96 -1.63 13.73
N GLY A 14 4.89 -0.69 13.53
CA GLY A 14 6.20 -0.96 12.93
C GLY A 14 6.28 -0.72 11.41
N LYS A 15 5.27 -0.06 10.81
CA LYS A 15 5.22 0.25 9.37
C LYS A 15 6.49 0.93 8.84
N SER A 16 6.91 2.05 9.45
CA SER A 16 8.10 2.78 9.01
C SER A 16 9.39 1.99 9.25
N THR A 17 9.45 1.16 10.31
CA THR A 17 10.58 0.26 10.54
C THR A 17 10.69 -0.78 9.43
N LEU A 18 9.59 -1.40 9.03
CA LEU A 18 9.55 -2.35 7.91
C LEU A 18 9.91 -1.67 6.58
N PHE A 19 9.34 -0.49 6.31
CA PHE A 19 9.66 0.29 5.11
C PHE A 19 11.16 0.60 5.05
N ASN A 20 11.72 1.15 6.14
CA ASN A 20 13.15 1.47 6.23
C ASN A 20 14.03 0.23 6.08
N ALA A 21 13.62 -0.92 6.62
CA ALA A 21 14.37 -2.17 6.46
C ALA A 21 14.38 -2.62 4.98
N LEU A 22 13.23 -2.54 4.30
CA LEU A 22 13.09 -2.88 2.88
C LEU A 22 13.88 -1.94 1.97
N THR A 23 13.87 -0.63 2.25
CA THR A 23 14.57 0.38 1.45
C THR A 23 16.07 0.45 1.74
N SER A 24 16.47 0.36 3.01
CA SER A 24 17.89 0.43 3.41
C SER A 24 18.67 -0.81 3.00
N ALA A 25 18.04 -2.00 2.99
CA ALA A 25 18.68 -3.23 2.54
C ALA A 25 19.07 -3.19 1.04
N LYS A 26 18.53 -2.25 0.25
CA LYS A 26 18.70 -2.20 -1.21
C LYS A 26 19.05 -0.84 -1.80
N ALA A 27 19.31 0.18 -0.97
CA ALA A 27 19.92 1.44 -1.39
C ALA A 27 21.31 1.28 -2.06
N LEU A 28 21.84 0.06 -2.11
CA LEU A 28 23.08 -0.31 -2.82
C LEU A 28 22.86 -0.86 -4.25
N ALA A 29 21.62 -0.94 -4.75
CA ALA A 29 21.35 -1.47 -6.09
C ALA A 29 20.77 -0.39 -7.04
N ALA A 30 21.69 0.20 -7.80
CA ALA A 30 21.50 1.02 -9.00
C ALA A 30 21.00 2.46 -8.81
N ASN A 31 21.84 3.39 -9.28
CA ASN A 31 21.48 4.75 -9.64
C ASN A 31 20.43 4.73 -10.76
N TYR A 32 19.14 4.63 -10.41
CA TYR A 32 18.05 4.76 -11.38
C TYR A 32 17.81 6.24 -11.71
N PRO A 33 18.02 6.70 -12.96
CA PRO A 33 18.01 8.13 -13.31
C PRO A 33 16.63 8.82 -13.29
N PHE A 34 15.57 8.13 -12.86
CA PHE A 34 14.18 8.60 -13.01
C PHE A 34 13.33 8.45 -11.73
N ALA A 35 13.95 8.21 -10.57
CA ALA A 35 13.20 8.17 -9.31
C ALA A 35 12.61 9.56 -9.00
N THR A 36 11.30 9.69 -9.09
CA THR A 36 10.55 10.89 -8.72
C THR A 36 10.75 11.17 -7.23
N LYS A 37 10.84 12.46 -6.87
CA LYS A 37 11.09 13.00 -5.52
C LYS A 37 9.98 12.74 -4.49
N ASP A 38 9.19 11.67 -4.61
CA ASP A 38 8.15 11.37 -3.62
C ASP A 38 8.78 10.63 -2.42
N PRO A 39 8.76 11.23 -1.21
CA PRO A 39 9.58 10.80 -0.09
C PRO A 39 9.24 9.40 0.46
N ASN A 40 8.15 8.79 0.00
CA ASN A 40 7.60 7.54 0.54
C ASN A 40 7.62 6.39 -0.48
N VAL A 41 8.35 6.48 -1.59
CA VAL A 41 8.49 5.38 -2.56
C VAL A 41 9.87 4.75 -2.45
N GLY A 42 9.91 3.44 -2.22
CA GLY A 42 11.11 2.61 -2.19
C GLY A 42 11.11 1.59 -3.32
N VAL A 43 12.24 1.37 -3.98
CA VAL A 43 12.37 0.31 -5.00
C VAL A 43 13.14 -0.85 -4.41
N ILE A 44 12.57 -2.05 -4.46
CA ILE A 44 13.22 -3.29 -4.01
C ILE A 44 13.41 -4.25 -5.17
N THR A 45 14.54 -4.95 -5.22
CA THR A 45 14.72 -6.07 -6.16
C THR A 45 13.99 -7.30 -5.64
N VAL A 46 13.52 -8.17 -6.51
CA VAL A 46 12.94 -9.45 -6.10
C VAL A 46 14.07 -10.48 -5.96
N PRO A 47 14.26 -11.09 -4.77
CA PRO A 47 15.24 -12.15 -4.61
C PRO A 47 14.79 -13.38 -5.40
N ASP A 48 15.61 -13.82 -6.36
CA ASP A 48 15.31 -14.97 -7.20
C ASP A 48 16.55 -15.86 -7.38
N PRO A 49 16.64 -17.00 -6.67
CA PRO A 49 17.80 -17.90 -6.75
C PRO A 49 17.96 -18.54 -8.13
N ARG A 50 16.96 -18.44 -9.02
CA ARG A 50 17.08 -18.90 -10.41
C ARG A 50 17.99 -17.99 -11.21
N LEU A 51 17.99 -16.69 -10.93
CA LEU A 51 18.90 -15.74 -11.58
C LEU A 51 20.34 -16.05 -11.21
N ASP A 52 20.61 -16.37 -9.96
CA ASP A 52 21.95 -16.74 -9.49
C ASP A 52 22.47 -17.99 -10.22
N LYS A 53 21.63 -19.04 -10.30
CA LYS A 53 21.96 -20.27 -11.02
C LYS A 53 22.23 -20.03 -12.52
N LEU A 54 21.45 -19.16 -13.16
CA LEU A 54 21.67 -18.82 -14.57
C LEU A 54 22.94 -17.98 -14.76
N ALA A 55 23.23 -17.07 -13.82
CA ALA A 55 24.45 -16.27 -13.83
C ALA A 55 25.70 -17.16 -13.71
N ASP A 56 25.66 -18.18 -12.86
CA ASP A 56 26.76 -19.16 -12.72
C ASP A 56 27.00 -19.97 -14.00
N LEU A 57 25.92 -20.34 -14.71
CA LEU A 57 25.99 -21.13 -15.94
C LEU A 57 26.46 -20.33 -17.15
N VAL A 58 25.93 -19.12 -17.34
CA VAL A 58 26.08 -18.33 -18.57
C VAL A 58 27.13 -17.23 -18.43
N LYS A 59 27.48 -16.84 -17.20
CA LYS A 59 28.45 -15.77 -16.87
C LYS A 59 28.18 -14.46 -17.65
N PRO A 60 26.98 -13.87 -17.50
CA PRO A 60 26.62 -12.66 -18.24
C PRO A 60 27.44 -11.45 -17.75
N GLN A 61 27.50 -10.39 -18.56
CA GLN A 61 28.12 -9.12 -18.16
C GLN A 61 27.39 -8.44 -17.00
N ALA A 62 26.08 -8.68 -16.86
CA ALA A 62 25.25 -8.14 -15.79
C ALA A 62 24.05 -9.06 -15.51
N VAL A 63 23.61 -9.08 -14.24
CA VAL A 63 22.37 -9.73 -13.81
C VAL A 63 21.37 -8.64 -13.48
N LEU A 64 20.21 -8.68 -14.13
CA LEU A 64 19.15 -7.68 -13.98
C LEU A 64 17.94 -8.30 -13.26
N PRO A 65 17.82 -8.15 -11.94
CA PRO A 65 16.65 -8.63 -11.22
C PRO A 65 15.42 -7.79 -11.52
N THR A 66 14.24 -8.40 -11.44
CA THR A 66 12.99 -7.65 -11.46
C THR A 66 12.83 -6.83 -10.19
N THR A 67 12.07 -5.74 -10.27
CA THR A 67 11.85 -4.81 -9.16
C THR A 67 10.37 -4.71 -8.78
N ILE A 68 10.13 -4.27 -7.55
CA ILE A 68 8.83 -3.91 -6.99
C ILE A 68 8.98 -2.52 -6.37
N GLU A 69 7.97 -1.67 -6.56
CA GLU A 69 7.86 -0.39 -5.89
C GLU A 69 7.04 -0.57 -4.61
N ILE A 70 7.56 -0.08 -3.49
CA ILE A 70 6.93 -0.10 -2.18
C ILE A 70 6.60 1.33 -1.81
N LEU A 71 5.33 1.60 -1.49
CA LEU A 71 4.86 2.90 -1.07
C LEU A 71 4.56 2.86 0.44
N ASP A 72 5.13 3.79 1.21
CA ASP A 72 4.72 4.00 2.59
C ASP A 72 3.45 4.83 2.63
N ILE A 73 2.30 4.19 2.86
CA ILE A 73 1.03 4.89 3.01
C ILE A 73 0.92 5.38 4.45
N ALA A 74 0.55 6.65 4.64
CA ALA A 74 0.37 7.24 5.96
C ALA A 74 -0.54 6.36 6.84
N GLY A 75 -0.31 6.32 8.15
CA GLY A 75 -1.11 5.47 9.05
C GLY A 75 -2.58 5.87 9.06
N LEU A 76 -3.48 4.89 8.96
CA LEU A 76 -4.92 5.12 9.05
C LEU A 76 -5.30 5.40 10.51
N ILE A 77 -5.96 6.53 10.75
CA ILE A 77 -6.63 6.82 12.01
C ILE A 77 -8.11 6.45 11.85
N LYS A 78 -8.71 5.82 12.87
CA LYS A 78 -10.12 5.44 12.90
C LYS A 78 -11.02 6.64 12.56
N GLY A 79 -12.01 6.46 11.69
CA GLY A 79 -12.86 7.55 11.21
C GLY A 79 -12.41 8.18 9.88
N ALA A 80 -11.47 7.55 9.18
CA ALA A 80 -11.01 7.96 7.86
C ALA A 80 -12.15 8.13 6.83
N SER A 81 -13.15 7.25 6.87
CA SER A 81 -14.37 7.32 6.04
C SER A 81 -15.29 8.50 6.37
N LYS A 82 -15.19 9.10 7.57
CA LYS A 82 -16.08 10.20 8.01
C LYS A 82 -15.62 11.59 7.57
N GLY A 83 -14.49 11.70 6.87
CA GLY A 83 -14.15 12.91 6.11
C GLY A 83 -13.21 13.92 6.79
N GLU A 84 -12.47 13.56 7.84
CA GLU A 84 -11.49 14.46 8.50
C GLU A 84 -10.21 14.74 7.68
N GLY A 85 -10.26 14.68 6.34
CA GLY A 85 -9.17 15.04 5.43
C GLY A 85 -8.05 13.99 5.32
N LEU A 86 -7.52 13.48 6.44
CA LEU A 86 -6.44 12.49 6.47
C LEU A 86 -6.87 11.14 5.88
N GLY A 87 -8.11 10.72 6.16
CA GLY A 87 -8.66 9.46 5.65
C GLY A 87 -8.85 9.41 4.13
N ASN A 88 -9.22 10.54 3.52
CA ASN A 88 -9.40 10.61 2.07
C ASN A 88 -8.05 10.59 1.33
N GLN A 89 -7.00 11.18 1.90
CA GLN A 89 -5.65 11.08 1.34
C GLN A 89 -5.11 9.65 1.43
N PHE A 90 -5.33 8.97 2.55
CA PHE A 90 -4.99 7.55 2.69
C PHE A 90 -5.65 6.69 1.60
N LEU A 91 -6.96 6.85 1.42
CA LEU A 91 -7.73 6.09 0.44
C LEU A 91 -7.38 6.45 -1.01
N ALA A 92 -6.96 7.69 -1.27
CA ALA A 92 -6.43 8.08 -2.57
C ALA A 92 -5.12 7.36 -2.88
N ASN A 93 -4.19 7.32 -1.93
CA ASN A 93 -2.90 6.65 -2.08
C ASN A 93 -3.06 5.13 -2.28
N ILE A 94 -4.05 4.50 -1.62
CA ILE A 94 -4.35 3.08 -1.83
C ILE A 94 -4.82 2.79 -3.26
N ARG A 95 -5.52 3.73 -3.92
CA ARG A 95 -5.95 3.55 -5.31
C ARG A 95 -4.80 3.63 -6.32
N GLU A 96 -3.63 4.10 -5.90
CA GLU A 96 -2.44 4.21 -6.73
C GLU A 96 -1.54 2.96 -6.67
N VAL A 97 -1.87 1.99 -5.81
CA VAL A 97 -1.12 0.74 -5.67
C VAL A 97 -1.87 -0.46 -6.23
N ASP A 98 -1.13 -1.47 -6.66
CA ASP A 98 -1.66 -2.72 -7.20
C ASP A 98 -1.90 -3.77 -6.10
N ALA A 99 -1.20 -3.64 -4.97
CA ALA A 99 -1.28 -4.55 -3.83
C ALA A 99 -1.16 -3.82 -2.49
N ILE A 100 -1.75 -4.40 -1.44
CA ILE A 100 -1.67 -3.88 -0.07
C ILE A 100 -0.84 -4.84 0.79
N VAL A 101 0.15 -4.30 1.50
CA VAL A 101 0.92 -4.99 2.54
C VAL A 101 0.41 -4.49 3.89
N HIS A 102 -0.43 -5.28 4.54
CA HIS A 102 -1.05 -4.92 5.82
C HIS A 102 -0.15 -5.36 6.99
N VAL A 103 0.42 -4.38 7.69
CA VAL A 103 1.23 -4.59 8.90
C VAL A 103 0.31 -4.58 10.13
N VAL A 104 0.27 -5.71 10.82
CA VAL A 104 -0.53 -5.90 12.04
C VAL A 104 0.41 -6.09 13.22
N ARG A 105 0.17 -5.37 14.32
CA ARG A 105 0.99 -5.46 15.53
C ARG A 105 0.65 -6.74 16.29
N CYS A 106 1.63 -7.64 16.42
CA CYS A 106 1.53 -8.89 17.18
C CYS A 106 2.52 -8.94 18.35
N PHE A 107 2.84 -7.79 18.95
CA PHE A 107 3.77 -7.67 20.07
C PHE A 107 3.27 -6.66 21.09
N ASP A 108 3.48 -6.97 22.37
CA ASP A 108 3.23 -6.06 23.48
C ASP A 108 4.51 -5.30 23.82
N ASP A 109 4.38 -3.98 23.99
CA ASP A 109 5.47 -3.12 24.47
C ASP A 109 4.85 -1.97 25.27
N GLY A 110 5.22 -1.88 26.55
CA GLY A 110 4.72 -0.87 27.48
C GLY A 110 5.17 0.55 27.14
N ASN A 111 6.18 0.70 26.28
CA ASN A 111 6.64 2.00 25.78
C ASN A 111 5.89 2.45 24.52
N VAL A 112 5.06 1.59 23.92
CA VAL A 112 4.40 1.85 22.64
C VAL A 112 2.89 1.90 22.83
N VAL A 113 2.35 3.12 22.87
CA VAL A 113 0.91 3.37 23.04
C VAL A 113 0.11 2.79 21.88
N HIS A 114 -0.93 2.02 22.23
CA HIS A 114 -1.93 1.53 21.29
C HIS A 114 -3.13 2.49 21.23
N VAL A 115 -3.64 2.77 20.03
CA VAL A 115 -4.72 3.75 19.81
C VAL A 115 -6.03 3.36 20.51
N GLU A 116 -6.28 2.05 20.65
CA GLU A 116 -7.48 1.45 21.24
C GLU A 116 -7.22 0.89 22.66
N GLY A 117 -6.18 1.33 23.37
CA GLY A 117 -5.93 0.98 24.77
C GLY A 117 -5.36 -0.43 25.04
N GLY A 118 -5.19 -1.26 24.01
CA GLY A 118 -4.52 -2.56 24.08
C GLY A 118 -4.30 -3.16 22.70
N VAL A 119 -3.30 -4.05 22.57
CA VAL A 119 -2.96 -4.72 21.30
C VAL A 119 -3.96 -5.85 21.04
N ASP A 120 -4.64 -5.81 19.89
CA ASP A 120 -5.52 -6.89 19.42
C ASP A 120 -5.37 -7.00 17.90
N PRO A 121 -4.54 -7.94 17.41
CA PRO A 121 -4.26 -8.09 15.98
C PRO A 121 -5.52 -8.30 15.13
N VAL A 122 -6.52 -9.00 15.67
CA VAL A 122 -7.74 -9.34 14.92
C VAL A 122 -8.61 -8.11 14.78
N ARG A 123 -8.88 -7.41 15.88
CA ARG A 123 -9.64 -6.15 15.88
C ARG A 123 -8.96 -5.09 15.02
N ASP A 124 -7.64 -4.99 15.11
CA ASP A 124 -6.86 -3.98 14.37
C ASP A 124 -6.94 -4.25 12.85
N LYS A 125 -6.84 -5.52 12.44
CA LYS A 125 -7.07 -5.94 11.05
C LYS A 125 -8.49 -5.59 10.60
N GLU A 126 -9.49 -5.98 11.38
CA GLU A 126 -10.90 -5.75 11.06
C GLU A 126 -11.24 -4.27 10.92
N THR A 127 -10.58 -3.40 11.71
CA THR A 127 -10.75 -1.95 11.64
C THR A 127 -10.38 -1.42 10.26
N ILE A 128 -9.21 -1.82 9.73
CA ILE A 128 -8.75 -1.39 8.41
C ILE A 128 -9.62 -2.02 7.30
N ASP A 129 -9.93 -3.32 7.39
CA ASP A 129 -10.78 -4.00 6.41
C ASP A 129 -12.15 -3.32 6.31
N THR A 130 -12.76 -2.96 7.45
CA THR A 130 -14.06 -2.29 7.49
C THR A 130 -14.03 -0.93 6.80
N GLU A 131 -13.00 -0.12 7.04
CA GLU A 131 -12.86 1.20 6.41
C GLU A 131 -12.68 1.09 4.88
N LEU A 132 -11.94 0.08 4.41
CA LEU A 132 -11.79 -0.20 2.98
C LEU A 132 -13.12 -0.63 2.34
N ILE A 133 -13.84 -1.56 2.98
CA ILE A 133 -15.15 -2.05 2.51
C ILE A 133 -16.16 -0.89 2.45
N LEU A 134 -16.24 -0.05 3.49
CA LEU A 134 -17.15 1.09 3.49
C LEU A 134 -16.83 2.07 2.35
N LYS A 135 -15.56 2.27 2.01
CA LYS A 135 -15.17 3.12 0.89
C LYS A 135 -15.55 2.54 -0.47
N ASP A 136 -15.43 1.23 -0.62
CA ASP A 136 -15.86 0.54 -1.83
C ASP A 136 -17.38 0.63 -2.01
N ILE A 137 -18.15 0.45 -0.94
CA ILE A 137 -19.60 0.64 -0.94
C ILE A 137 -19.95 2.07 -1.41
N GLU A 138 -19.35 3.10 -0.79
CA GLU A 138 -19.58 4.51 -1.18
C GLU A 138 -19.26 4.76 -2.66
N THR A 139 -18.19 4.13 -3.17
CA THR A 139 -17.75 4.26 -4.56
C THR A 139 -18.74 3.60 -5.53
N VAL A 140 -19.23 2.41 -5.18
CA VAL A 140 -20.22 1.67 -5.96
C VAL A 140 -21.55 2.41 -5.98
N GLU A 141 -22.01 2.92 -4.85
CA GLU A 141 -23.26 3.69 -4.74
C GLU A 141 -23.23 4.94 -5.63
N LYS A 142 -22.16 5.75 -5.54
CA LYS A 142 -21.98 6.93 -6.42
C LYS A 142 -21.97 6.55 -7.89
N ARG A 143 -21.34 5.43 -8.24
CA ARG A 143 -21.31 4.94 -9.63
C ARG A 143 -22.70 4.50 -10.11
N ILE A 144 -23.47 3.81 -9.26
CA ILE A 144 -24.85 3.41 -9.55
C ILE A 144 -25.73 4.64 -9.79
N GLU A 145 -25.65 5.66 -8.94
CA GLU A 145 -26.44 6.89 -9.12
C GLU A 145 -26.13 7.60 -10.44
N ARG A 146 -24.85 7.71 -10.80
CA ARG A 146 -24.43 8.32 -12.07
C ARG A 146 -24.98 7.54 -13.26
N LEU A 147 -24.86 6.21 -13.24
CA LEU A 147 -25.36 5.34 -14.31
C LEU A 147 -26.89 5.38 -14.42
N LYS A 148 -27.61 5.43 -13.29
CA LYS A 148 -29.08 5.60 -13.28
C LYS A 148 -29.51 6.90 -13.95
N LYS A 149 -28.80 8.01 -13.71
CA LYS A 149 -29.07 9.30 -14.36
C LYS A 149 -28.83 9.22 -15.88
N GLN A 150 -27.70 8.66 -16.30
CA GLN A 150 -27.33 8.49 -17.71
C GLN A 150 -28.34 7.61 -18.48
N ALA A 151 -28.76 6.49 -17.89
CA ALA A 151 -29.73 5.59 -18.50
C ALA A 151 -31.12 6.23 -18.69
N LYS A 152 -31.53 7.14 -17.80
CA LYS A 152 -32.80 7.88 -17.94
C LYS A 152 -32.75 8.92 -19.06
N THR A 153 -31.60 9.54 -19.29
CA THR A 153 -31.42 10.53 -20.37
C THR A 153 -31.35 9.85 -21.74
N ALA A 154 -30.65 8.71 -21.84
CA ALA A 154 -30.56 7.94 -23.08
C ALA A 154 -31.93 7.43 -23.58
N LYS A 155 -32.87 7.15 -22.67
CA LYS A 155 -34.25 6.76 -23.00
C LYS A 155 -35.15 7.89 -23.54
N LYS A 156 -34.67 9.13 -23.58
CA LYS A 156 -35.44 10.29 -24.08
C LYS A 156 -35.03 10.74 -25.48
N GLU A 157 -33.96 10.17 -26.04
CA GLU A 157 -33.45 10.51 -27.37
C GLU A 157 -33.88 9.52 -28.47
N ASP A 158 -34.71 8.52 -28.12
CA ASP A 158 -35.52 7.68 -29.02
C ASP A 158 -37.01 8.03 -28.86
#